data_AF-A0A110B4I5-F1
#
_entry.id   AF-A0A110B4I5-F1
#
_cell.length_a   1.000
_cell.length_b   1.000
_cell.length_c   1.000
_cell.angle_alpha   90.00
_cell.angle_beta   90.00
_cell.angle_gamma   90.00
#
_symmetry.space_group_name_H-M   'P 1'
#
loop_
_entity.id
_entity.type
_entity.pdbx_description
1 polymer ?
#
loop_
_entity_poly.entity_id
_entity_poly.type
_entity_poly.pdbx_seq_one_letter_code
_entity_poly.pdbx_strand_id
1 'polypeptide(L)'
;MPIVLHKFRDHQVNPKAEILILGTFNPDIPAGPDFFYGRPRNFLWYLLPQCWGLDSLKEAALLNKQEFMVAHKIDFADIIHSLDIPVGEENNVDDDFIDGHIETWKEINDLIDTLPNLKAIYFTRKTFNGIPNMRARINLIAGYCNQKNIRFCKLETPARFHSPEKQQQWIDTIILQHTCLRP
;
A
#
# COMPACT_ATOMS: atom_id res chain seq x y z
N MET A 1 -13.32 23.22 6.44
CA MET A 1 -12.53 22.06 6.88
C MET A 1 -11.31 22.01 5.96
N PRO A 2 -10.08 21.90 6.48
CA PRO A 2 -8.89 21.77 5.65
C PRO A 2 -8.89 20.46 4.85
N ILE A 3 -8.49 20.55 3.59
CA ILE A 3 -8.22 19.37 2.76
C ILE A 3 -6.77 18.93 2.96
N VAL A 4 -6.58 17.71 3.41
CA VAL A 4 -5.25 17.08 3.49
C VAL A 4 -5.06 16.18 2.28
N LEU A 5 -4.09 16.53 1.44
CA LEU A 5 -3.75 15.76 0.25
C LEU A 5 -2.83 14.59 0.58
N HIS A 6 -2.81 13.59 -0.31
CA HIS A 6 -1.83 12.52 -0.27
C HIS A 6 -0.42 13.04 -0.63
N LYS A 7 0.58 12.70 0.20
CA LYS A 7 1.98 13.16 0.05
C LYS A 7 2.60 12.74 -1.28
N PHE A 8 2.35 11.51 -1.72
CA PHE A 8 2.91 10.96 -2.96
C PHE A 8 1.89 10.93 -4.10
N ARG A 9 0.98 11.91 -4.16
CA ARG A 9 -0.06 12.00 -5.20
C ARG A 9 0.51 12.04 -6.62
N ASP A 10 1.68 12.66 -6.78
CA ASP A 10 2.36 12.82 -8.07
C ASP A 10 3.31 11.65 -8.41
N HIS A 11 3.41 10.64 -7.54
CA HIS A 11 4.22 9.45 -7.80
C HIS A 11 3.71 8.70 -9.03
N GLN A 12 4.56 8.60 -10.04
CA GLN A 12 4.29 7.88 -11.26
C GLN A 12 4.73 6.42 -11.08
N VAL A 13 3.77 5.50 -11.11
CA VAL A 13 4.07 4.08 -11.07
C VAL A 13 4.81 3.67 -12.34
N ASN A 14 5.87 2.88 -12.18
CA ASN A 14 6.64 2.36 -13.29
C ASN A 14 5.75 1.46 -14.18
N PRO A 15 5.61 1.74 -15.48
CA PRO A 15 4.76 0.95 -16.39
C PRO A 15 5.26 -0.49 -16.60
N LYS A 16 6.48 -0.80 -16.17
CA LYS A 16 7.04 -2.16 -16.15
C LYS A 16 6.73 -2.94 -14.88
N ALA A 17 6.03 -2.34 -13.90
CA ALA A 17 5.65 -3.02 -12.68
C ALA A 17 4.76 -4.23 -12.97
N GLU A 18 5.09 -5.35 -12.34
CA GLU A 18 4.29 -6.58 -12.34
C GLU A 18 3.53 -6.76 -11.03
N ILE A 19 4.00 -6.10 -9.96
CA ILE A 19 3.38 -6.10 -8.64
C ILE A 19 3.11 -4.65 -8.22
N LEU A 20 1.88 -4.36 -7.81
CA LEU A 20 1.51 -3.09 -7.17
C LEU A 20 1.16 -3.35 -5.70
N ILE A 21 1.86 -2.72 -4.77
CA ILE A 21 1.55 -2.78 -3.35
C ILE A 21 0.71 -1.56 -2.97
N LEU A 22 -0.49 -1.81 -2.46
CA LEU A 22 -1.45 -0.78 -2.07
C LEU A 22 -1.43 -0.56 -0.56
N GLY A 23 -1.19 0.69 -0.16
CA GLY A 23 -1.44 1.18 1.19
C GLY A 23 -2.75 1.97 1.28
N THR A 24 -2.95 2.63 2.41
CA THR A 24 -4.17 3.41 2.68
C THR A 24 -3.99 4.87 2.30
N PHE A 25 -3.11 5.57 3.02
CA PHE A 25 -2.90 7.02 2.88
C PHE A 25 -1.61 7.45 3.60
N ASN A 26 -0.84 8.32 2.95
CA ASN A 26 0.20 9.14 3.58
C ASN A 26 -0.19 10.63 3.50
N PRO A 27 -0.47 11.31 4.63
CA PRO A 27 -0.82 12.73 4.61
C PRO A 27 0.38 13.58 4.19
N ASP A 28 0.13 14.60 3.36
CA ASP A 28 1.11 15.61 2.96
C ASP A 28 1.30 16.64 4.07
N ILE A 29 2.06 16.24 5.08
CA ILE A 29 2.40 17.06 6.24
C ILE A 29 3.92 17.11 6.42
N PRO A 30 4.47 18.15 7.08
CA PRO A 30 5.92 18.28 7.29
C PRO A 30 6.58 17.06 7.97
N ALA A 31 5.86 16.39 8.88
CA ALA A 31 6.33 15.19 9.58
C ALA A 31 6.05 13.87 8.82
N GLY A 32 5.61 13.94 7.57
CA GLY A 32 5.33 12.78 6.72
C GLY A 32 6.63 12.08 6.28
N PRO A 33 6.58 10.78 5.91
CA PRO A 33 7.76 10.06 5.45
C PRO A 33 8.27 10.58 4.10
N ASP A 34 9.54 10.35 3.77
CA ASP A 34 10.13 10.77 2.49
C ASP A 34 9.75 9.87 1.31
N PHE A 35 9.23 8.67 1.60
CA PHE A 35 8.73 7.72 0.60
C PHE A 35 7.68 6.78 1.22
N PHE A 36 6.99 6.00 0.37
CA PHE A 36 6.02 5.00 0.81
C PHE A 36 6.60 4.09 1.90
N TYR A 37 5.80 3.87 2.95
CA TYR A 37 6.17 3.05 4.10
C TYR A 37 7.47 3.50 4.80
N GLY A 38 7.87 4.76 4.66
CA GLY A 38 9.12 5.29 5.23
C GLY A 38 9.07 5.64 6.73
N ARG A 39 7.92 5.47 7.40
CA ARG A 39 7.82 5.79 8.85
C ARG A 39 8.63 4.81 9.69
N PRO A 40 9.27 5.22 10.80
CA PRO A 40 10.15 4.35 11.60
C PRO A 40 9.50 3.06 12.10
N ARG A 41 8.22 3.12 12.46
CA ARG A 41 7.43 1.97 12.94
C ARG A 41 6.81 1.15 11.80
N ASN A 42 7.16 1.39 10.55
CA ASN A 42 6.73 0.58 9.42
C ASN A 42 7.85 -0.37 9.00
N PHE A 43 7.51 -1.64 8.85
CA PHE A 43 8.44 -2.74 8.57
C PHE A 43 8.30 -3.28 7.14
N LEU A 44 7.64 -2.57 6.22
CA LEU A 44 7.52 -3.04 4.83
C LEU A 44 8.89 -3.27 4.21
N TRP A 45 9.79 -2.30 4.38
CA TRP A 45 11.15 -2.38 3.86
C TRP A 45 12.05 -3.39 4.58
N TYR A 46 11.58 -3.95 5.70
CA TYR A 46 12.18 -5.13 6.33
C TYR A 46 11.62 -6.42 5.73
N LEU A 47 10.29 -6.53 5.63
CA LEU A 47 9.57 -7.75 5.24
C LEU A 47 9.68 -8.04 3.73
N LEU A 48 9.59 -7.00 2.90
CA LEU A 48 9.49 -7.15 1.45
C LEU A 48 10.76 -7.74 0.84
N PRO A 49 11.99 -7.22 1.10
CA PRO A 49 13.20 -7.80 0.53
C PRO A 49 13.45 -9.24 1.01
N GLN A 50 13.10 -9.54 2.26
CA GLN A 50 13.24 -10.88 2.83
C GLN A 50 12.37 -11.92 2.14
N CYS A 51 11.32 -11.52 1.41
CA CYS A 51 10.56 -12.46 0.58
C CYS A 51 11.45 -13.12 -0.50
N TRP A 52 12.50 -12.44 -0.95
CA TRP A 52 13.49 -12.95 -1.90
C TRP A 52 14.79 -13.41 -1.22
N GLY A 53 14.79 -13.56 0.11
CA GLY A 53 15.99 -13.91 0.86
C GLY A 53 17.05 -12.82 0.89
N LEU A 54 16.66 -11.56 0.69
CA LEU A 54 17.56 -10.40 0.70
C LEU A 54 17.56 -9.69 2.06
N ASP A 55 18.63 -8.93 2.31
CA ASP A 55 18.76 -8.11 3.51
C ASP A 55 17.69 -7.02 3.60
N SER A 56 17.33 -6.65 4.83
CA SER A 56 16.37 -5.58 5.10
C SER A 56 16.84 -4.25 4.52
N LEU A 57 15.96 -3.58 3.79
CA LEU A 57 16.16 -2.22 3.26
C LEU A 57 15.58 -1.15 4.17
N LYS A 58 15.12 -1.49 5.38
CA LYS A 58 14.43 -0.54 6.28
C LYS A 58 15.23 0.75 6.50
N GLU A 59 16.50 0.60 6.85
CA GLU A 59 17.44 1.70 7.12
C GLU A 59 18.28 2.08 5.87
N ALA A 60 17.98 1.50 4.71
CA ALA A 60 18.68 1.81 3.47
C ALA A 60 18.20 3.15 2.88
N ALA A 61 19.09 3.79 2.11
CA ALA A 61 18.78 4.99 1.35
C ALA A 61 17.64 4.74 0.33
N LEU A 62 16.95 5.82 -0.04
CA LEU A 62 15.84 5.74 -1.01
C LEU A 62 16.28 5.15 -2.35
N LEU A 63 17.50 5.46 -2.80
CA LEU A 63 18.05 4.91 -4.05
C LEU A 63 18.05 3.38 -4.05
N ASN A 64 18.52 2.73 -2.98
CA ASN A 64 18.55 1.27 -2.86
C ASN A 64 17.13 0.67 -2.86
N LYS A 65 16.15 1.37 -2.26
CA LYS A 65 14.73 0.96 -2.29
C LYS A 65 14.19 1.02 -3.72
N GLN A 66 14.52 2.07 -4.47
CA GLN A 66 14.12 2.24 -5.87
C GLN A 66 14.80 1.20 -6.79
N GLU A 67 16.08 0.90 -6.57
CA GLU A 67 16.79 -0.16 -7.29
C GLU A 67 16.14 -1.53 -7.06
N PHE A 68 15.79 -1.84 -5.80
CA PHE A 68 15.05 -3.05 -5.45
C PHE A 68 13.69 -3.11 -6.16
N MET A 69 12.94 -2.01 -6.18
CA MET A 69 11.65 -1.90 -6.88
C MET A 69 11.79 -2.19 -8.37
N VAL A 70 12.79 -1.61 -9.03
CA VAL A 70 13.05 -1.83 -10.46
C VAL A 70 13.44 -3.29 -10.73
N ALA A 71 14.34 -3.86 -9.92
CA ALA A 71 14.82 -5.23 -10.08
C ALA A 71 13.70 -6.27 -9.92
N HIS A 72 12.78 -6.04 -8.98
CA HIS A 72 11.68 -6.96 -8.68
C HIS A 72 10.35 -6.57 -9.35
N LYS A 73 10.35 -5.48 -10.15
CA LYS A 73 9.18 -4.93 -10.84
C LYS A 73 8.01 -4.65 -9.90
N ILE A 74 8.32 -4.06 -8.74
CA ILE A 74 7.36 -3.69 -7.70
C ILE A 74 7.19 -2.19 -7.70
N ASP A 75 5.96 -1.71 -7.50
CA ASP A 75 5.70 -0.32 -7.20
C ASP A 75 4.61 -0.14 -6.15
N PHE A 76 4.34 1.11 -5.77
CA PHE A 76 3.43 1.48 -4.69
C PHE A 76 2.38 2.49 -5.14
N ALA A 77 1.20 2.38 -4.54
CA ALA A 77 0.20 3.43 -4.52
C ALA A 77 -0.60 3.34 -3.22
N ASP A 78 -1.33 4.40 -2.89
CA ASP A 78 -2.30 4.43 -1.80
C ASP A 78 -3.70 4.68 -2.38
N ILE A 79 -4.72 4.15 -1.73
CA ILE A 79 -6.10 4.18 -2.26
C ILE A 79 -6.81 5.52 -2.02
N ILE A 80 -6.34 6.34 -1.07
CA ILE A 80 -6.94 7.64 -0.72
C ILE A 80 -6.13 8.76 -1.39
N HIS A 81 -6.83 9.69 -2.05
CA HIS A 81 -6.22 10.89 -2.64
C HIS A 81 -6.23 12.08 -1.67
N SER A 82 -7.35 12.29 -0.98
CA SER A 82 -7.48 13.41 -0.03
C SER A 82 -8.49 13.11 1.08
N LEU A 83 -8.32 13.82 2.20
CA LEU A 83 -9.24 13.85 3.32
C LEU A 83 -9.80 15.26 3.51
N ASP A 84 -11.06 15.39 3.91
CA ASP A 84 -11.67 16.64 4.39
C ASP A 84 -11.88 16.54 5.90
N ILE A 85 -11.04 17.23 6.68
CA ILE A 85 -10.93 17.01 8.13
C ILE A 85 -11.20 18.28 8.94
N PRO A 86 -11.57 18.15 10.23
CA PRO A 86 -11.59 19.29 11.14
C PRO A 86 -10.21 19.96 11.29
N VAL A 87 -10.22 21.27 11.56
CA VAL A 87 -8.99 22.03 11.86
C VAL A 87 -8.33 21.47 13.12
N GLY A 88 -7.02 21.22 13.07
CA GLY A 88 -6.24 20.69 14.20
C GLY A 88 -6.11 19.17 14.23
N GLU A 89 -6.79 18.46 13.32
CA GLU A 89 -6.74 16.99 13.20
C GLU A 89 -5.80 16.52 12.08
N GLU A 90 -4.93 17.38 11.54
CA GLU A 90 -4.07 17.07 10.38
C GLU A 90 -3.07 15.93 10.64
N ASN A 91 -2.80 15.65 11.92
CA ASN A 91 -1.92 14.56 12.35
C ASN A 91 -2.68 13.32 12.84
N ASN A 92 -4.01 13.32 12.77
CA ASN A 92 -4.81 12.17 13.18
C ASN A 92 -4.64 11.04 12.17
N VAL A 93 -4.13 9.91 12.66
CA VAL A 93 -3.82 8.71 11.87
C VAL A 93 -4.68 7.51 12.28
N ASP A 94 -5.72 7.75 13.07
CA ASP A 94 -6.65 6.70 13.48
C ASP A 94 -7.45 6.22 12.28
N ASP A 95 -7.63 4.91 12.20
CA ASP A 95 -8.15 4.26 11.00
C ASP A 95 -9.60 4.64 10.72
N ASP A 96 -10.44 4.67 11.76
CA ASP A 96 -11.86 5.07 11.69
C ASP A 96 -12.01 6.57 11.41
N PHE A 97 -11.13 7.39 11.98
CA PHE A 97 -11.08 8.82 11.65
C PHE A 97 -10.76 9.03 10.17
N ILE A 98 -9.70 8.40 9.65
CA ILE A 98 -9.34 8.49 8.23
C ILE A 98 -10.50 8.00 7.36
N ASP A 99 -11.10 6.85 7.69
CA ASP A 99 -12.20 6.25 6.91
C ASP A 99 -13.46 7.14 6.86
N GLY A 100 -13.74 7.86 7.94
CA GLY A 100 -14.88 8.77 8.05
C GLY A 100 -14.72 10.11 7.35
N HIS A 101 -13.49 10.51 7.00
CA HIS A 101 -13.17 11.82 6.43
C HIS A 101 -12.59 11.75 5.01
N ILE A 102 -12.82 10.63 4.32
CA ILE A 102 -12.35 10.47 2.94
C ILE A 102 -13.16 11.38 2.03
N GLU A 103 -12.47 12.34 1.42
CA GLU A 103 -13.08 13.25 0.43
C GLU A 103 -12.96 12.65 -0.97
N THR A 104 -11.74 12.27 -1.36
CA THR A 104 -11.47 11.74 -2.71
C THR A 104 -10.66 10.46 -2.64
N TRP A 105 -11.12 9.43 -3.36
CA TRP A 105 -10.38 8.20 -3.61
C TRP A 105 -9.41 8.39 -4.77
N LYS A 106 -8.25 7.72 -4.73
CA LYS A 106 -7.41 7.60 -5.91
C LYS A 106 -8.07 6.66 -6.92
N GLU A 107 -8.03 6.99 -8.21
CA GLU A 107 -8.57 6.13 -9.28
C GLU A 107 -7.61 4.97 -9.60
N ILE A 108 -7.63 3.97 -8.71
CA ILE A 108 -6.79 2.77 -8.83
C ILE A 108 -7.13 1.94 -10.07
N ASN A 109 -8.39 1.92 -10.50
CA ASN A 109 -8.78 1.17 -11.70
C ASN A 109 -8.14 1.77 -12.96
N ASP A 110 -8.14 3.09 -13.08
CA ASP A 110 -7.47 3.81 -14.16
C ASP A 110 -5.95 3.60 -14.11
N LEU A 111 -5.36 3.62 -12.91
CA LEU A 111 -3.95 3.26 -12.73
C LEU A 111 -3.67 1.84 -13.24
N ILE A 112 -4.50 0.85 -12.90
CA ILE A 112 -4.38 -0.52 -13.38
C ILE A 112 -4.43 -0.58 -14.92
N ASP A 113 -5.29 0.20 -15.57
CA ASP A 113 -5.34 0.29 -17.05
C ASP A 113 -4.01 0.74 -17.67
N THR A 114 -3.23 1.56 -16.97
CA THR A 114 -1.93 2.04 -17.46
C THR A 114 -0.77 1.05 -17.29
N LEU A 115 -0.98 -0.08 -16.63
CA LEU A 115 0.05 -1.04 -16.25
C LEU A 115 -0.12 -2.37 -17.02
N PRO A 116 0.37 -2.46 -18.27
CA PRO A 116 0.09 -3.60 -19.15
C PRO A 116 0.69 -4.93 -18.67
N ASN A 117 1.70 -4.87 -17.78
CA ASN A 117 2.38 -6.05 -17.24
C ASN A 117 1.93 -6.42 -15.83
N LEU A 118 0.92 -5.73 -15.28
CA LEU A 118 0.50 -5.93 -13.90
C LEU A 118 -0.09 -7.34 -13.72
N LYS A 119 0.51 -8.13 -12.83
CA LYS A 119 0.10 -9.51 -12.53
C LYS A 119 -0.59 -9.62 -11.18
N ALA A 120 -0.17 -8.81 -10.21
CA ALA A 120 -0.69 -8.88 -8.86
C ALA A 120 -0.78 -7.53 -8.16
N ILE A 121 -1.76 -7.42 -7.28
CA ILE A 121 -1.94 -6.31 -6.35
C ILE A 121 -2.02 -6.87 -4.93
N TYR A 122 -1.25 -6.26 -4.03
CA TYR A 122 -1.21 -6.64 -2.62
C TYR A 122 -1.58 -5.47 -1.72
N PHE A 123 -2.70 -5.58 -1.00
CA PHE A 123 -3.12 -4.55 -0.06
C PHE A 123 -2.56 -4.80 1.34
N THR A 124 -1.83 -3.86 1.93
CA THR A 124 -1.05 -4.07 3.18
C THR A 124 -1.87 -3.99 4.46
N ARG A 125 -3.13 -4.43 4.42
CA ARG A 125 -4.02 -4.48 5.57
C ARG A 125 -4.91 -5.71 5.49
N LYS A 126 -4.96 -6.45 6.60
CA LYS A 126 -5.70 -7.72 6.73
C LYS A 126 -7.16 -7.54 7.17
N THR A 127 -7.44 -6.55 8.03
CA THR A 127 -8.74 -6.37 8.69
C THR A 127 -9.36 -5.01 8.36
N PHE A 128 -10.69 -4.94 8.40
CA PHE A 128 -11.47 -3.72 8.11
C PHE A 128 -12.43 -3.33 9.26
N ASN A 129 -12.10 -3.73 10.48
CA ASN A 129 -12.93 -3.40 11.64
C ASN A 129 -12.92 -1.89 11.86
N GLY A 130 -14.10 -1.27 11.91
CA GLY A 130 -14.24 0.19 12.08
C GLY A 130 -14.01 1.03 10.82
N ILE A 131 -13.74 0.41 9.66
CA ILE A 131 -13.41 1.12 8.41
C ILE A 131 -14.22 0.64 7.20
N PRO A 132 -15.55 0.80 7.21
CA PRO A 132 -16.43 0.29 6.17
C PRO A 132 -16.18 0.91 4.78
N ASN A 133 -15.75 2.17 4.68
CA ASN A 133 -15.60 2.85 3.40
C ASN A 133 -14.39 2.30 2.63
N MET A 134 -13.24 2.12 3.31
CA MET A 134 -12.06 1.45 2.77
C MET A 134 -12.36 0.01 2.37
N ARG A 135 -13.14 -0.73 3.16
CA ARG A 135 -13.58 -2.08 2.78
C ARG A 135 -14.35 -2.07 1.47
N ALA A 136 -15.32 -1.16 1.34
CA ALA A 136 -16.11 -1.03 0.11
C ALA A 136 -15.21 -0.70 -1.10
N ARG A 137 -14.29 0.26 -0.96
CA ARG A 137 -13.35 0.62 -2.04
C ARG A 137 -12.44 -0.55 -2.43
N ILE A 138 -11.91 -1.28 -1.46
CA ILE A 138 -11.05 -2.45 -1.72
C ILE A 138 -11.83 -3.56 -2.43
N ASN A 139 -13.09 -3.80 -2.06
CA ASN A 139 -13.94 -4.77 -2.76
C ASN A 139 -14.16 -4.39 -4.24
N LEU A 140 -14.35 -3.10 -4.53
CA LEU A 140 -14.46 -2.61 -5.91
C LEU A 140 -13.17 -2.84 -6.70
N ILE A 141 -12.02 -2.47 -6.13
CA ILE A 141 -10.70 -2.67 -6.77
C ILE A 141 -10.46 -4.17 -7.02
N ALA A 142 -10.76 -5.02 -6.04
CA ALA A 142 -10.57 -6.46 -6.16
C ALA A 142 -11.49 -7.09 -7.21
N GLY A 143 -12.76 -6.65 -7.29
CA GLY A 143 -13.69 -7.06 -8.33
C GLY A 143 -13.18 -6.68 -9.73
N TYR A 144 -12.63 -5.49 -9.86
CA TYR A 144 -12.02 -5.01 -11.10
C TYR A 144 -10.76 -5.82 -11.48
N CYS A 145 -9.89 -6.12 -10.51
CA CYS A 145 -8.73 -7.00 -10.71
C CYS A 145 -9.16 -8.39 -11.21
N ASN A 146 -10.22 -8.96 -10.63
CA ASN A 146 -10.74 -10.26 -11.03
C ASN A 146 -11.22 -10.27 -12.49
N GLN A 147 -11.88 -9.20 -12.96
CA GLN A 147 -12.29 -9.07 -14.37
C GLN A 147 -11.09 -9.05 -15.33
N LYS A 148 -9.93 -8.57 -14.87
CA LYS A 148 -8.70 -8.49 -15.64
C LYS A 148 -7.73 -9.66 -15.45
N ASN A 149 -8.14 -10.69 -14.69
CA ASN A 149 -7.26 -11.80 -14.29
C ASN A 149 -5.99 -11.35 -13.54
N ILE A 150 -6.09 -10.25 -12.77
CA ILE A 150 -5.02 -9.75 -11.91
C ILE A 150 -5.24 -10.34 -10.51
N ARG A 151 -4.19 -10.94 -9.94
CA ARG A 151 -4.25 -11.50 -8.58
C ARG A 151 -4.40 -10.36 -7.58
N PHE A 152 -5.42 -10.41 -6.72
CA PHE A 152 -5.59 -9.45 -5.63
C PHE A 152 -5.62 -10.16 -4.28
N CYS A 153 -4.70 -9.84 -3.37
CA CYS A 153 -4.65 -10.41 -2.03
C CYS A 153 -4.35 -9.36 -0.96
N LYS A 154 -4.79 -9.60 0.28
CA LYS A 154 -4.35 -8.83 1.44
C LYS A 154 -3.07 -9.40 2.04
N LEU A 155 -2.27 -8.52 2.63
CA LEU A 155 -1.09 -8.86 3.44
C LEU A 155 -1.33 -8.49 4.91
N GLU A 156 -0.66 -9.22 5.81
CA GLU A 156 -0.45 -8.78 7.19
C GLU A 156 0.15 -7.38 7.18
N THR A 157 -0.36 -6.48 8.02
CA THR A 157 0.12 -5.10 8.01
C THR A 157 1.59 -5.02 8.41
N PRO A 158 2.41 -4.26 7.67
CA PRO A 158 3.80 -4.00 8.03
C PRO A 158 3.93 -3.00 9.18
N ALA A 159 2.84 -2.42 9.67
CA ALA A 159 2.89 -1.44 10.75
C ALA A 159 3.25 -2.10 12.10
N ARG A 160 3.94 -1.31 12.93
CA ARG A 160 4.28 -1.50 14.35
C ARG A 160 5.31 -2.59 14.66
N PHE A 161 5.26 -3.76 14.02
CA PHE A 161 6.16 -4.89 14.30
C PHE A 161 6.23 -5.89 13.13
N HIS A 162 7.30 -6.69 13.09
CA HIS A 162 7.44 -7.89 12.26
C HIS A 162 7.49 -9.15 13.13
N SER A 163 7.18 -10.30 12.56
CA SER A 163 7.34 -11.62 13.19
C SER A 163 7.61 -12.70 12.12
N PRO A 164 8.12 -13.88 12.48
CA PRO A 164 8.32 -14.98 11.54
C PRO A 164 7.03 -15.38 10.82
N GLU A 165 5.89 -15.38 11.50
CA GLU A 165 4.59 -15.73 10.93
C GLU A 165 4.14 -14.69 9.89
N LYS A 166 4.37 -13.41 10.17
CA LYS A 166 4.13 -12.33 9.19
C LYS A 166 5.01 -12.49 7.95
N GLN A 167 6.30 -12.77 8.15
CA GLN A 167 7.22 -12.98 7.05
C GLN A 167 6.79 -14.18 6.19
N GLN A 168 6.41 -15.30 6.83
CA GLN A 168 5.92 -16.48 6.12
C GLN A 168 4.64 -16.18 5.34
N GLN A 169 3.69 -15.42 5.90
CA GLN A 169 2.48 -15.02 5.19
C GLN A 169 2.81 -14.20 3.94
N TRP A 170 3.78 -13.29 4.02
CA TRP A 170 4.22 -12.50 2.86
C TRP A 170 4.87 -13.39 1.79
N ILE A 171 5.76 -14.30 2.18
CA ILE A 171 6.39 -15.27 1.27
C ILE A 171 5.33 -16.14 0.58
N ASP A 172 4.40 -16.71 1.35
CA ASP A 172 3.36 -17.59 0.84
C ASP A 172 2.41 -16.88 -0.13
N THR A 173 2.20 -15.58 0.09
CA THR A 173 1.26 -14.78 -0.71
C THR A 173 1.90 -14.19 -1.97
N ILE A 174 3.11 -13.65 -1.84
CA ILE A 174 3.81 -12.91 -2.91
C ILE A 174 4.60 -13.86 -3.80
N ILE A 175 5.40 -14.75 -3.20
CA ILE A 175 6.39 -15.58 -3.90
C ILE A 175 5.78 -16.91 -4.30
N LEU A 176 5.26 -17.65 -3.33
CA LEU A 176 4.70 -18.98 -3.58
C LEU A 176 3.29 -18.90 -4.17
N GLN A 177 2.58 -17.80 -3.93
CA GLN A 177 1.19 -17.57 -4.33
C GLN A 177 0.20 -18.63 -3.85
N HIS A 178 0.59 -19.44 -2.85
CA HIS A 178 -0.21 -20.51 -2.26
C HIS A 178 -1.37 -19.99 -1.43
N THR A 179 -1.21 -18.81 -0.81
CA THR A 179 -2.22 -18.22 0.07
C THR A 179 -2.69 -16.87 -0.47
N CYS A 180 -3.96 -16.57 -0.28
CA CYS A 180 -4.54 -15.28 -0.65
C CYS A 180 -5.63 -14.93 0.34
N LEU A 181 -5.38 -13.94 1.18
CA LEU A 181 -6.40 -13.37 2.05
C LEU A 181 -7.33 -12.52 1.17
N ARG A 182 -8.42 -13.14 0.71
CA ARG A 182 -9.41 -12.47 -0.16
C ARG A 182 -10.05 -11.30 0.59
N PRO A 183 -10.33 -10.18 -0.10
CA PRO A 183 -10.83 -8.95 0.50
C PRO A 183 -12.10 -9.16 1.31
#